data_AF-A0A3L7P3P0-F1
#
_entry.id   AF-A0A3L7P3P0-F1
#
_cell.length_a   1.000
_cell.length_b   1.000
_cell.length_c   1.000
_cell.angle_alpha   90.00
_cell.angle_beta   90.00
_cell.angle_gamma   90.00
#
_symmetry.space_group_name_H-M   'P 1'
#
loop_
_entity.id
_entity.type
_entity.pdbx_description
1 polymer ?
#
loop_
_entity_poly.entity_id
_entity_poly.type
_entity_poly.pdbx_seq_one_letter_code
_entity_poly.pdbx_strand_id
1 'polypeptide(L)'
;MGNGLQVIVVAVVALALPVVLFYFWRRKILSGSPVYQWALRVESLEKAIRRTLTGAETEVRSRMSGHARQMSHDRAEALKRHLSTLDLNELKQGQGVGPSMLDSLRAAGFRDVGAVASALSLQGVPGIGPEREKVLQQTARRIAESATKNFQQGMGHEAALERTREARATSSLEQSLHPARRTIAACRLALEELAPRIALAGHNGSRLVFSFSQPALLSADTLDAPLPALDTLLSKEVEPVPMPPSQAPLPLPTPPGAKKNDTPAEEDSDDEFLKPQKRVQPTEKAPPRPAPSQPEDPFDPFASEPELPPKARPAPAPTAPAPAAPAPKPAWTQSPGEQLITFFEVMVDLGLAAAKSDGRVVEGERKSLLTTLRERFASEAAVTGHVDIDACLAGREPMELEELRPRLLELRSDQRRWGYRLCCKVVGPAESRNTREGEFLALLRRLLNLKATGSIDPTDPESALELDLEREVTVDGIRRQRNLLLDKYDAEKASGPVETEHFKTRREQVEAATKELLSRLGAPAEAPAPAVTEAPGSRHNPDLDDIFG
;
A
#
# COMPACT_ATOMS: atom_id res chain seq x y z
N MET A 1 0.92 5.78 -58.41
CA MET A 1 0.56 6.02 -56.99
C MET A 1 1.50 7.00 -56.24
N GLY A 2 2.52 7.61 -56.88
CA GLY A 2 3.49 8.48 -56.18
C GLY A 2 3.03 9.92 -55.86
N ASN A 3 2.14 10.50 -56.66
CA ASN A 3 1.81 11.94 -56.54
C ASN A 3 0.92 12.25 -55.33
N GLY A 4 0.06 11.33 -54.91
CA GLY A 4 -0.84 11.54 -53.76
C GLY A 4 -0.10 11.67 -52.44
N LEU A 5 0.93 10.84 -52.22
CA LEU A 5 1.75 10.90 -51.01
C LEU A 5 2.55 12.20 -50.92
N GLN A 6 3.10 12.66 -52.04
CA GLN A 6 3.84 13.94 -52.09
C GLN A 6 2.94 15.13 -51.75
N VAL A 7 1.71 15.16 -52.27
CA VAL A 7 0.75 16.24 -51.96
C VAL A 7 0.37 16.23 -50.48
N ILE A 8 0.16 15.05 -49.88
CA ILE A 8 -0.15 14.93 -48.45
C ILE A 8 1.02 15.42 -47.59
N VAL A 9 2.25 15.02 -47.89
CA VAL A 9 3.44 15.44 -47.14
C VAL A 9 3.64 16.95 -47.22
N VAL A 10 3.51 17.54 -48.41
CA VAL A 10 3.62 19.00 -48.59
C VAL A 10 2.53 19.73 -47.81
N ALA A 11 1.29 19.23 -47.84
CA ALA A 11 0.19 19.82 -47.07
C ALA A 11 0.41 19.75 -45.56
N VAL A 12 0.90 18.61 -45.03
CA VAL A 12 1.22 18.46 -43.61
C VAL A 12 2.34 19.40 -43.19
N VAL A 13 3.42 19.49 -43.98
CA VAL A 13 4.54 20.40 -43.68
C VAL A 13 4.10 21.87 -43.75
N ALA A 14 3.30 22.24 -44.76
CA ALA A 14 2.78 23.60 -44.93
C ALA A 14 1.87 24.02 -43.76
N LEU A 15 1.14 23.08 -43.15
CA LEU A 15 0.31 23.34 -41.96
C LEU A 15 1.13 23.28 -40.66
N ALA A 16 2.08 22.36 -40.53
CA ALA A 16 2.87 22.19 -39.31
C ALA A 16 3.87 23.33 -39.09
N LEU A 17 4.55 23.79 -40.15
CA LEU A 17 5.58 24.83 -40.06
C LEU A 17 5.08 26.16 -39.42
N PRO A 18 3.95 26.76 -39.84
CA PRO A 18 3.45 27.99 -39.21
C PRO A 18 3.01 27.76 -37.76
N VAL A 19 2.46 26.58 -37.42
CA VAL A 19 2.12 26.24 -36.03
C VAL A 19 3.38 26.17 -35.16
N VAL A 20 4.44 25.54 -35.66
CA VAL A 20 5.74 25.46 -34.96
C VAL A 20 6.38 26.84 -34.82
N LEU A 21 6.43 27.64 -35.90
CA LEU A 21 6.97 29.00 -35.87
C LEU A 21 6.18 29.91 -34.94
N PHE A 22 4.84 29.84 -34.96
CA PHE A 22 3.97 30.57 -34.05
C PHE A 22 4.23 30.17 -32.60
N TYR A 23 4.39 28.87 -32.32
CA TYR A 23 4.74 28.37 -31.00
C TYR A 23 6.09 28.93 -30.51
N PHE A 24 7.14 28.91 -31.33
CA PHE A 24 8.46 29.46 -30.96
C PHE A 24 8.44 30.98 -30.79
N TRP A 25 7.77 31.70 -31.69
CA TRP A 25 7.61 33.16 -31.59
C TRP A 25 6.87 33.55 -30.31
N ARG A 26 5.75 32.88 -30.03
CA ARG A 26 4.96 33.09 -28.82
C ARG A 26 5.76 32.74 -27.56
N ARG A 27 6.49 31.62 -27.57
CA ARG A 27 7.39 31.24 -26.48
C ARG A 27 8.47 32.29 -26.23
N LYS A 28 9.04 32.89 -27.29
CA LYS A 28 10.04 33.96 -27.18
C LYS A 28 9.44 35.22 -26.56
N ILE A 29 8.25 35.65 -26.99
CA ILE A 29 7.56 36.81 -26.40
C ILE A 29 7.23 36.55 -24.92
N LEU A 30 6.66 35.38 -24.62
CA LEU A 30 6.31 35.00 -23.25
C LEU A 30 7.55 34.90 -22.36
N SER A 31 8.70 34.44 -22.90
CA SER A 31 9.95 34.35 -22.13
C SER A 31 10.46 35.70 -21.62
N GLY A 32 10.08 36.81 -22.28
CA GLY A 32 10.37 38.17 -21.83
C GLY A 32 9.35 38.75 -20.84
N SER A 33 8.22 38.07 -20.62
CA SER A 33 7.19 38.55 -19.69
C SER A 33 7.59 38.28 -18.24
N PRO A 34 7.57 39.30 -17.34
CA PRO A 34 7.88 39.11 -15.92
C PRO A 34 6.90 38.13 -15.24
N VAL A 35 5.63 38.11 -15.67
CA VAL A 35 4.60 37.16 -15.18
C VAL A 35 4.99 35.72 -15.48
N TYR A 36 5.44 35.46 -16.71
CA TYR A 36 5.84 34.12 -17.11
C TYR A 36 7.13 33.67 -16.39
N GLN A 37 8.11 34.56 -16.24
CA GLN A 37 9.33 34.26 -15.49
C GLN A 37 9.03 33.99 -14.00
N TRP A 38 8.15 34.78 -13.39
CA TRP A 38 7.69 34.55 -12.02
C TRP A 38 6.99 33.19 -11.89
N ALA A 39 6.06 32.87 -12.79
CA ALA A 39 5.36 31.58 -12.79
C ALA A 39 6.33 30.40 -12.93
N LEU A 40 7.30 30.49 -13.85
CA LEU A 40 8.35 29.47 -13.99
C LEU A 40 9.19 29.32 -12.72
N ARG A 41 9.52 30.41 -12.02
CA ARG A 41 10.26 30.33 -10.75
C ARG A 41 9.42 29.65 -9.67
N VAL A 42 8.12 29.98 -9.53
CA VAL A 42 7.21 29.31 -8.59
C VAL A 42 7.10 27.82 -8.90
N GLU A 43 6.88 27.44 -10.16
CA GLU A 43 6.83 26.02 -10.56
C GLU A 43 8.16 25.31 -10.30
N SER A 44 9.29 25.98 -10.52
CA SER A 44 10.61 25.40 -10.24
C SER A 44 10.83 25.17 -8.74
N LEU A 45 10.37 26.11 -7.90
CA LEU A 45 10.42 26.01 -6.44
C LEU A 45 9.51 24.89 -5.94
N GLU A 46 8.28 24.79 -6.45
CA GLU A 46 7.37 23.69 -6.13
C GLU A 46 7.99 22.33 -6.49
N LYS A 47 8.55 22.20 -7.71
CA LYS A 47 9.23 20.97 -8.14
C LYS A 47 10.42 20.64 -7.24
N ALA A 48 11.18 21.64 -6.81
CA ALA A 48 12.29 21.45 -5.88
C ALA A 48 11.78 20.93 -4.52
N ILE A 49 10.76 21.56 -3.93
CA ILE A 49 10.16 21.13 -2.66
C ILE A 49 9.60 19.70 -2.76
N ARG A 50 8.86 19.38 -3.83
CA ARG A 50 8.32 18.02 -4.04
C ARG A 50 9.42 16.97 -4.21
N ARG A 51 10.53 17.29 -4.87
CA ARG A 51 11.69 16.40 -4.97
C ARG A 51 12.34 16.17 -3.61
N THR A 52 12.53 17.21 -2.81
CA THR A 52 13.06 17.10 -1.44
C THR A 52 12.13 16.28 -0.54
N LEU A 53 10.82 16.53 -0.62
CA LEU A 53 9.80 15.78 0.12
C LEU A 53 9.83 14.28 -0.23
N THR A 54 9.77 13.96 -1.52
CA THR A 54 9.82 12.57 -1.98
C THR A 54 11.13 11.88 -1.60
N GLY A 55 12.27 12.58 -1.71
CA GLY A 55 13.57 12.08 -1.24
C GLY A 55 13.56 11.72 0.24
N ALA A 56 13.12 12.66 1.10
CA ALA A 56 13.04 12.43 2.54
C ALA A 56 12.05 11.31 2.91
N GLU A 57 10.88 11.23 2.24
CA GLU A 57 9.92 10.14 2.45
C GLU A 57 10.48 8.78 2.03
N THR A 58 11.21 8.71 0.90
CA THR A 58 11.88 7.47 0.47
C THR A 58 12.98 7.05 1.43
N GLU A 59 13.74 7.99 1.99
CA GLU A 59 14.79 7.71 2.99
C GLU A 59 14.19 7.16 4.29
N VAL A 60 13.12 7.78 4.81
CA VAL A 60 12.43 7.27 6.01
C VAL A 60 11.92 5.84 5.75
N ARG A 61 11.30 5.61 4.58
CA ARG A 61 10.77 4.29 4.21
C ARG A 61 11.87 3.24 4.06
N SER A 62 12.98 3.57 3.41
CA SER A 62 14.09 2.62 3.20
C SER A 62 14.78 2.26 4.53
N ARG A 63 14.96 3.23 5.43
CA ARG A 63 15.54 2.98 6.75
C ARG A 63 14.62 2.17 7.65
N MET A 64 13.32 2.48 7.68
CA MET A 64 12.35 1.69 8.45
C MET A 64 12.24 0.25 7.95
N SER A 65 12.17 0.04 6.63
CA SER A 65 12.10 -1.32 6.08
C SER A 65 13.41 -2.11 6.27
N GLY A 66 14.56 -1.46 6.12
CA GLY A 66 15.86 -2.05 6.44
C GLY A 66 15.97 -2.46 7.92
N HIS A 67 15.55 -1.57 8.83
CA HIS A 67 15.55 -1.86 10.27
C HIS A 67 14.60 -3.00 10.64
N ALA A 68 13.38 -3.05 10.08
CA ALA A 68 12.44 -4.14 10.33
C ALA A 68 13.00 -5.51 9.90
N ARG A 69 13.68 -5.57 8.75
CA ARG A 69 14.36 -6.78 8.29
C ARG A 69 15.50 -7.18 9.23
N GLN A 70 16.31 -6.21 9.65
CA GLN A 70 17.42 -6.45 10.58
C GLN A 70 16.90 -6.99 11.92
N MET A 71 15.86 -6.38 12.48
CA MET A 71 15.23 -6.81 13.73
C MET A 71 14.63 -8.21 13.63
N SER A 72 13.96 -8.53 12.53
CA SER A 72 13.45 -9.88 12.29
C SER A 72 14.58 -10.92 12.20
N HIS A 73 15.70 -10.56 11.58
CA HIS A 73 16.88 -11.41 11.47
C HIS A 73 17.53 -11.63 12.85
N ASP A 74 17.78 -10.56 13.59
CA ASP A 74 18.41 -10.60 14.91
C ASP A 74 17.56 -11.39 15.92
N ARG A 75 16.24 -11.22 15.85
CA ARG A 75 15.29 -12.00 16.66
C ARG A 75 15.28 -13.48 16.29
N ALA A 76 15.37 -13.83 15.01
CA ALA A 76 15.47 -15.22 14.57
C ALA A 76 16.79 -15.86 15.04
N GLU A 77 17.91 -15.13 15.00
CA GLU A 77 19.17 -15.60 15.55
C GLU A 77 19.12 -15.76 17.07
N ALA A 78 18.52 -14.80 17.79
CA ALA A 78 18.36 -14.87 19.24
C ALA A 78 17.47 -16.05 19.65
N LEU A 79 16.38 -16.30 18.92
CA LEU A 79 15.54 -17.48 19.12
C LEU A 79 16.33 -18.77 18.86
N LYS A 80 17.16 -18.81 17.81
CA LYS A 80 18.03 -19.97 17.53
C LYS A 80 19.01 -20.23 18.67
N ARG A 81 19.65 -19.18 19.21
CA ARG A 81 20.51 -19.29 20.40
C ARG A 81 19.71 -19.82 21.59
N HIS A 82 18.51 -19.29 21.83
CA HIS A 82 17.63 -19.75 22.90
C HIS A 82 17.29 -21.23 22.80
N LEU A 83 16.88 -21.69 21.62
CA LEU A 83 16.59 -23.11 21.40
C LEU A 83 17.83 -24.00 21.57
N SER A 84 19.03 -23.49 21.31
CA SER A 84 20.29 -24.23 21.57
C SER A 84 20.68 -24.31 23.04
N THR A 85 20.12 -23.44 23.91
CA THR A 85 20.32 -23.54 25.37
C THR A 85 19.44 -24.61 26.03
N LEU A 86 18.42 -25.12 25.32
CA LEU A 86 17.55 -26.17 25.83
C LEU A 86 18.28 -27.51 25.85
N ASP A 87 18.55 -27.99 27.06
CA ASP A 87 19.21 -29.27 27.28
C ASP A 87 18.35 -30.42 26.75
N LEU A 88 18.99 -31.38 26.08
CA LEU A 88 18.40 -32.69 25.70
C LEU A 88 17.66 -33.37 26.85
N ASN A 89 18.07 -33.14 28.10
CA ASN A 89 17.38 -33.68 29.27
C ASN A 89 15.91 -33.23 29.39
N GLU A 90 15.49 -32.12 28.77
CA GLU A 90 14.08 -31.70 28.77
C GLU A 90 13.18 -32.69 28.01
N LEU A 91 13.72 -33.46 27.05
CA LEU A 91 12.96 -34.48 26.34
C LEU A 91 12.44 -35.59 27.27
N LYS A 92 12.99 -35.75 28.49
CA LYS A 92 12.47 -36.69 29.51
C LYS A 92 11.01 -36.41 29.91
N GLN A 93 10.50 -35.21 29.64
CA GLN A 93 9.10 -34.86 29.86
C GLN A 93 8.15 -35.63 28.91
N GLY A 94 8.65 -36.13 27.77
CA GLY A 94 7.89 -36.94 26.83
C GLY A 94 7.69 -38.38 27.32
N GLN A 95 6.47 -38.89 27.20
CA GLN A 95 6.17 -40.28 27.58
C GLN A 95 6.99 -41.25 26.72
N GLY A 96 7.72 -42.16 27.38
CA GLY A 96 8.56 -43.15 26.71
C GLY A 96 9.98 -42.70 26.39
N VAL A 97 10.39 -41.47 26.76
CA VAL A 97 11.77 -40.98 26.57
C VAL A 97 12.67 -41.38 27.74
N GLY A 98 13.40 -42.49 27.58
CA GLY A 98 14.36 -43.00 28.57
C GLY A 98 15.77 -42.42 28.45
N PRO A 99 16.61 -42.52 29.50
CA PRO A 99 17.98 -41.99 29.51
C PRO A 99 18.88 -42.58 28.43
N SER A 100 18.73 -43.88 28.11
CA SER A 100 19.51 -44.54 27.06
C SER A 100 19.29 -43.93 25.66
N MET A 101 18.10 -43.41 25.37
CA MET A 101 17.84 -42.72 24.11
C MET A 101 18.50 -41.36 24.06
N LEU A 102 18.55 -40.64 25.19
CA LEU A 102 19.28 -39.37 25.26
C LEU A 102 20.78 -39.57 25.07
N ASP A 103 21.34 -40.63 25.64
CA ASP A 103 22.76 -40.97 25.44
C ASP A 103 23.03 -41.36 23.98
N SER A 104 22.09 -42.06 23.33
CA SER A 104 22.18 -42.39 21.91
C SER A 104 22.11 -41.13 21.03
N LEU A 105 21.24 -40.18 21.35
CA LEU A 105 21.15 -38.88 20.66
C LEU A 105 22.45 -38.06 20.84
N ARG A 106 23.00 -38.02 22.05
CA ARG A 106 24.30 -37.37 22.32
C ARG A 106 25.44 -38.03 21.55
N ALA A 107 25.49 -39.36 21.53
CA ALA A 107 26.48 -40.12 20.77
C ALA A 107 26.37 -39.87 19.26
N ALA A 108 25.16 -39.61 18.76
CA ALA A 108 24.90 -39.22 17.37
C ALA A 108 25.18 -37.73 17.08
N GLY A 109 25.64 -36.96 18.07
CA GLY A 109 26.04 -35.56 17.89
C GLY A 109 24.93 -34.53 18.08
N PHE A 110 23.72 -34.94 18.46
CA PHE A 110 22.68 -34.00 18.87
C PHE A 110 23.04 -33.41 20.24
N ARG A 111 23.04 -32.08 20.35
CA ARG A 111 23.47 -31.37 21.56
C ARG A 111 22.31 -30.69 22.32
N ASP A 112 21.22 -30.39 21.63
CA ASP A 112 20.11 -29.63 22.16
C ASP A 112 18.77 -30.10 21.57
N VAL A 113 17.68 -29.67 22.18
CA VAL A 113 16.31 -30.01 21.75
C VAL A 113 16.00 -29.45 20.37
N GLY A 114 16.54 -28.28 20.01
CA GLY A 114 16.33 -27.63 18.72
C GLY A 114 16.88 -28.45 17.55
N ALA A 115 18.06 -29.05 17.71
CA ALA A 115 18.69 -29.92 16.73
C ALA A 115 17.85 -31.18 16.49
N VAL A 116 17.26 -31.76 17.54
CA VAL A 116 16.36 -32.91 17.42
C VAL A 116 15.04 -32.53 16.75
N ALA A 117 14.47 -31.36 17.07
CA ALA A 117 13.22 -30.88 16.50
C ALA A 117 13.32 -30.55 15.00
N SER A 118 14.49 -30.05 14.56
CA SER A 118 14.77 -29.66 13.18
C SER A 118 15.35 -30.76 12.31
N ALA A 119 15.76 -31.89 12.90
CA ALA A 119 16.27 -33.03 12.14
C ALA A 119 15.21 -33.59 11.19
N LEU A 120 15.59 -33.79 9.92
CA LEU A 120 14.74 -34.43 8.92
C LEU A 120 14.43 -35.89 9.30
N SER A 121 15.42 -36.59 9.86
CA SER A 121 15.25 -37.95 10.36
C SER A 121 16.24 -38.29 11.48
N LEU A 122 15.84 -39.17 12.40
CA LEU A 122 16.63 -39.74 13.48
C LEU A 122 16.96 -41.23 13.26
N GLN A 123 16.64 -41.80 12.09
CA GLN A 123 16.79 -43.25 11.81
C GLN A 123 18.25 -43.74 11.84
N GLY A 124 19.21 -42.84 11.68
CA GLY A 124 20.64 -43.16 11.81
C GLY A 124 21.11 -43.36 13.26
N VAL A 125 20.27 -43.07 14.26
CA VAL A 125 20.65 -43.16 15.67
C VAL A 125 20.37 -44.57 16.21
N PRO A 126 21.39 -45.28 16.74
CA PRO A 126 21.20 -46.62 17.28
C PRO A 126 20.09 -46.69 18.34
N GLY A 127 19.16 -47.64 18.21
CA GLY A 127 18.07 -47.86 19.18
C GLY A 127 16.83 -46.97 19.03
N ILE A 128 16.80 -46.09 18.03
CA ILE A 128 15.63 -45.25 17.69
C ILE A 128 14.93 -45.82 16.46
N GLY A 129 13.87 -46.62 16.70
CA GLY A 129 12.97 -47.08 15.64
C GLY A 129 12.00 -45.99 15.17
N PRO A 130 11.24 -46.21 14.08
CA PRO A 130 10.38 -45.19 13.45
C PRO A 130 9.26 -44.69 14.37
N GLU A 131 8.72 -45.54 15.24
CA GLU A 131 7.72 -45.11 16.23
C GLU A 131 8.34 -44.19 17.29
N ARG A 132 9.54 -44.52 17.77
CA ARG A 132 10.27 -43.71 18.75
C ARG A 132 10.74 -42.38 18.17
N GLU A 133 11.17 -42.39 16.90
CA GLU A 133 11.51 -41.18 16.14
C GLU A 133 10.34 -40.20 16.12
N LYS A 134 9.12 -40.67 15.78
CA LYS A 134 7.92 -39.81 15.77
C LYS A 134 7.64 -39.21 17.14
N VAL A 135 7.70 -40.02 18.20
CA VAL A 135 7.47 -39.55 19.59
C VAL A 135 8.53 -38.53 20.02
N LEU A 136 9.81 -38.79 19.73
CA LEU A 136 10.91 -37.88 20.04
C LEU A 136 10.79 -36.57 19.28
N GLN A 137 10.53 -36.61 17.96
CA GLN A 137 10.36 -35.41 17.15
C GLN A 137 9.13 -34.60 17.59
N GLN A 138 8.01 -35.26 17.88
CA GLN A 138 6.80 -34.57 18.35
C GLN A 138 7.02 -33.93 19.72
N THR A 139 7.70 -34.62 20.64
CA THR A 139 8.06 -34.07 21.95
C THR A 139 9.01 -32.88 21.81
N ALA A 140 10.07 -33.02 20.99
CA ALA A 140 11.04 -31.96 20.73
C ALA A 140 10.38 -30.73 20.10
N ARG A 141 9.49 -30.92 19.12
CA ARG A 141 8.71 -29.83 18.51
C ARG A 141 7.81 -29.14 19.52
N ARG A 142 7.11 -29.89 20.38
CA ARG A 142 6.24 -29.30 21.41
C ARG A 142 7.03 -28.46 22.42
N ILE A 143 8.20 -28.94 22.85
CA ILE A 143 9.09 -28.18 23.74
C ILE A 143 9.62 -26.94 23.02
N ALA A 144 10.09 -27.07 21.78
CA ALA A 144 10.59 -25.95 20.98
C ALA A 144 9.50 -24.90 20.69
N GLU A 145 8.26 -25.32 20.41
CA GLU A 145 7.10 -24.44 20.23
C GLU A 145 6.76 -23.70 21.54
N SER A 146 6.78 -24.41 22.67
CA SER A 146 6.57 -23.81 23.99
C SER A 146 7.66 -22.78 24.33
N ALA A 147 8.93 -23.12 24.11
CA ALA A 147 10.06 -22.23 24.29
C ALA A 147 9.99 -21.02 23.34
N THR A 148 9.60 -21.23 22.08
CA THR A 148 9.39 -20.16 21.11
C THR A 148 8.27 -19.22 21.55
N LYS A 149 7.15 -19.77 22.06
CA LYS A 149 6.05 -18.99 22.60
C LYS A 149 6.50 -18.17 23.82
N ASN A 150 7.24 -18.78 24.74
CA ASN A 150 7.81 -18.10 25.91
C ASN A 150 8.77 -16.98 25.49
N PHE A 151 9.67 -17.25 24.54
CA PHE A 151 10.58 -16.26 23.97
C PHE A 151 9.83 -15.09 23.32
N GLN A 152 8.79 -15.39 22.53
CA GLN A 152 7.95 -14.36 21.92
C GLN A 152 7.20 -13.53 22.96
N GLN A 153 6.81 -14.13 24.09
CA GLN A 153 6.21 -13.45 25.24
C GLN A 153 7.23 -12.68 26.08
N GLY A 154 8.53 -12.82 25.79
CA GLY A 154 9.63 -12.18 26.54
C GLY A 154 9.91 -12.86 27.87
N MET A 155 9.47 -14.10 28.03
CA MET A 155 9.74 -14.93 29.17
C MET A 155 11.14 -15.54 29.00
N GLY A 156 12.02 -15.30 29.97
CA GLY A 156 13.41 -15.78 29.96
C GLY A 156 14.44 -14.65 29.81
N HIS A 157 15.67 -14.93 30.25
CA HIS A 157 16.74 -13.95 30.28
C HIS A 157 17.12 -13.44 28.88
N GLU A 158 17.29 -14.35 27.91
CA GLU A 158 17.66 -13.99 26.54
C GLU A 158 16.56 -13.22 25.82
N ALA A 159 15.29 -13.59 26.02
CA ALA A 159 14.16 -12.89 25.43
C ALA A 159 14.02 -11.47 26.00
N ALA A 160 14.27 -11.29 27.30
CA ALA A 160 14.31 -9.97 27.93
C ALA A 160 15.49 -9.12 27.42
N LEU A 161 16.68 -9.71 27.30
CA LEU A 161 17.85 -9.04 26.72
C LEU A 161 17.57 -8.60 25.28
N GLU A 162 16.98 -9.46 24.46
CA GLU A 162 16.66 -9.12 23.07
C GLU A 162 15.65 -7.98 23.00
N ARG A 163 14.58 -8.00 23.81
CA ARG A 163 13.64 -6.86 23.90
C ARG A 163 14.32 -5.55 24.29
N THR A 164 15.30 -5.58 25.20
CA THR A 164 16.04 -4.36 25.54
C THR A 164 16.93 -3.87 24.40
N ARG A 165 17.51 -4.78 23.60
CA ARG A 165 18.27 -4.43 22.39
C ARG A 165 17.35 -3.86 21.33
N GLU A 166 16.21 -4.51 21.09
CA GLU A 166 15.17 -4.06 20.18
C GLU A 166 14.72 -2.63 20.55
N ALA A 167 14.40 -2.36 21.81
CA ALA A 167 13.99 -1.03 22.29
C ALA A 167 15.08 0.05 22.13
N ARG A 168 16.36 -0.32 22.33
CA ARG A 168 17.48 0.62 22.09
C ARG A 168 17.68 0.88 20.60
N ALA A 169 17.55 -0.16 19.77
CA ALA A 169 17.72 -0.06 18.33
C ALA A 169 16.57 0.75 17.70
N THR A 170 15.33 0.58 18.15
CA THR A 170 14.20 1.41 17.71
C THR A 170 14.36 2.86 18.15
N SER A 171 14.78 3.12 19.39
CA SER A 171 15.04 4.49 19.87
C SER A 171 16.16 5.17 19.08
N SER A 172 17.25 4.45 18.78
CA SER A 172 18.34 4.95 17.93
C SER A 172 17.86 5.24 16.50
N LEU A 173 17.03 4.36 15.92
CA LEU A 173 16.42 4.60 14.62
C LEU A 173 15.55 5.86 14.65
N GLU A 174 14.68 6.01 15.64
CA GLU A 174 13.81 7.19 15.80
C GLU A 174 14.61 8.49 15.86
N GLN A 175 15.69 8.51 16.64
CA GLN A 175 16.61 9.65 16.70
C GLN A 175 17.25 9.92 15.34
N SER A 176 17.67 8.87 14.62
CA SER A 176 18.28 9.00 13.29
C SER A 176 17.30 9.48 12.21
N LEU A 177 16.00 9.23 12.38
CA LEU A 177 14.93 9.63 11.45
C LEU A 177 14.40 11.04 11.73
N HIS A 178 14.68 11.60 12.90
CA HIS A 178 14.26 12.94 13.30
C HIS A 178 14.56 14.04 12.24
N PRO A 179 15.78 14.16 11.66
CA PRO A 179 16.05 15.20 10.65
C PRO A 179 15.24 15.03 9.36
N ALA A 180 15.07 13.78 8.89
CA ALA A 180 14.27 13.51 7.70
C ALA A 180 12.78 13.86 7.94
N ARG A 181 12.25 13.56 9.14
CA ARG A 181 10.88 13.92 9.53
C ARG A 181 10.66 15.42 9.61
N ARG A 182 11.62 16.15 10.21
CA ARG A 182 11.59 17.61 10.22
C ARG A 182 11.57 18.17 8.80
N THR A 183 12.36 17.58 7.89
CA THR A 183 12.38 17.97 6.47
C THR A 183 11.04 17.73 5.79
N ILE A 184 10.39 16.58 6.04
CA ILE A 184 9.05 16.26 5.51
C ILE A 184 8.03 17.29 6.01
N ALA A 185 8.03 17.58 7.31
CA ALA A 185 7.11 18.55 7.92
C ALA A 185 7.31 19.96 7.34
N ALA A 186 8.57 20.42 7.23
CA ALA A 186 8.91 21.70 6.63
C ALA A 186 8.51 21.78 5.16
N CYS A 187 8.72 20.72 4.36
CA CYS A 187 8.29 20.69 2.97
C CYS A 187 6.77 20.77 2.82
N ARG A 188 6.00 20.08 3.69
CA ARG A 188 4.54 20.11 3.65
C ARG A 188 4.00 21.50 4.01
N LEU A 189 4.51 22.11 5.07
CA LEU A 189 4.18 23.48 5.45
C LEU A 189 4.53 24.47 4.32
N ALA A 190 5.71 24.32 3.70
CA ALA A 190 6.12 25.16 2.58
C ALA A 190 5.19 25.03 1.36
N LEU A 191 4.71 23.82 1.05
CA LEU A 191 3.73 23.61 -0.02
C LEU A 191 2.38 24.25 0.31
N GLU A 192 1.95 24.18 1.57
CA GLU A 192 0.71 24.82 2.04
C GLU A 192 0.81 26.35 1.95
N GLU A 193 1.92 26.95 2.41
CA GLU A 193 2.17 28.39 2.31
C GLU A 193 2.28 28.88 0.86
N LEU A 194 2.84 28.06 -0.03
CA LEU A 194 2.98 28.39 -1.45
C LEU A 194 1.73 28.06 -2.26
N ALA A 195 0.75 27.32 -1.73
CA ALA A 195 -0.45 26.90 -2.45
C ALA A 195 -1.16 28.04 -3.22
N PRO A 196 -1.43 29.23 -2.65
CA PRO A 196 -2.05 30.32 -3.41
C PRO A 196 -1.17 30.83 -4.56
N ARG A 197 0.15 30.87 -4.37
CA ARG A 197 1.11 31.29 -5.41
C ARG A 197 1.22 30.24 -6.51
N ILE A 198 1.21 28.95 -6.14
CA ILE A 198 1.19 27.81 -7.08
C ILE A 198 -0.08 27.83 -7.92
N ALA A 199 -1.25 28.09 -7.32
CA ALA A 199 -2.51 28.19 -8.06
C ALA A 199 -2.49 29.34 -9.09
N LEU A 200 -1.98 30.51 -8.69
CA LEU A 200 -1.79 31.66 -9.58
C LEU A 200 -0.75 31.37 -10.68
N ALA A 201 0.36 30.72 -10.34
CA ALA A 201 1.38 30.32 -11.29
C ALA A 201 0.83 29.29 -12.28
N GLY A 202 0.06 28.30 -11.86
CA GLY A 202 -0.57 27.32 -12.75
C GLY A 202 -1.58 27.94 -13.71
N HIS A 203 -2.36 28.92 -13.24
CA HIS A 203 -3.29 29.68 -14.08
C HIS A 203 -2.57 30.52 -15.14
N ASN A 204 -1.37 31.04 -14.84
CA ASN A 204 -0.61 31.89 -15.76
C ASN A 204 0.47 31.13 -16.56
N GLY A 205 1.04 30.05 -16.08
CA GLY A 205 2.15 29.34 -16.75
C GLY A 205 1.66 28.54 -17.96
N SER A 206 0.92 27.47 -17.70
CA SER A 206 0.45 26.54 -18.74
C SER A 206 -0.57 27.18 -19.69
N ARG A 207 -1.47 28.03 -19.17
CA ARG A 207 -2.48 28.69 -20.01
C ARG A 207 -1.89 29.78 -20.89
N LEU A 208 -0.87 30.54 -20.46
CA LEU A 208 -0.30 31.58 -21.35
C LEU A 208 0.39 31.01 -22.59
N VAL A 209 0.89 29.77 -22.52
CA VAL A 209 1.51 29.10 -23.67
C VAL A 209 0.45 28.68 -24.71
N PHE A 210 -0.74 28.27 -24.28
CA PHE A 210 -1.73 27.63 -25.15
C PHE A 210 -3.06 28.38 -25.33
N SER A 211 -3.46 29.27 -24.42
CA SER A 211 -4.73 30.00 -24.49
C SER A 211 -4.51 31.44 -24.96
N PHE A 212 -5.32 31.92 -25.89
CA PHE A 212 -5.33 33.34 -26.30
C PHE A 212 -5.94 34.28 -25.24
N SER A 213 -6.24 33.75 -24.05
CA SER A 213 -6.82 34.51 -22.95
C SER A 213 -5.78 35.49 -22.40
N GLN A 214 -6.23 36.69 -22.07
CA GLN A 214 -5.37 37.67 -21.39
C GLN A 214 -4.87 37.08 -20.06
N PRO A 215 -3.59 37.29 -19.70
CA PRO A 215 -3.08 36.90 -18.39
C PRO A 215 -3.97 37.47 -17.30
N ALA A 216 -4.16 36.73 -16.22
CA ALA A 216 -4.72 37.32 -15.02
C ALA A 216 -3.79 38.46 -14.61
N LEU A 217 -4.33 39.68 -14.49
CA LEU A 217 -3.55 40.84 -14.10
C LEU A 217 -3.05 40.61 -12.66
N LEU A 218 -1.80 40.17 -12.54
CA LEU A 218 -1.09 40.13 -11.26
C LEU A 218 -0.72 41.56 -10.90
N SER A 219 -0.93 41.94 -9.64
CA SER A 219 -0.46 43.24 -9.15
C SER A 219 1.07 43.29 -9.23
N ALA A 220 1.62 44.49 -9.47
CA ALA A 220 3.08 44.69 -9.47
C ALA A 220 3.72 44.16 -8.17
N ASP A 221 3.06 44.41 -7.02
CA ASP A 221 3.47 43.90 -5.71
C ASP A 221 3.65 42.37 -5.67
N THR A 222 2.80 41.62 -6.39
CA THR A 222 2.90 40.14 -6.42
C THR A 222 4.08 39.67 -7.26
N LEU A 223 4.40 40.39 -8.34
CA LEU A 223 5.52 40.08 -9.23
C LEU A 223 6.86 40.46 -8.61
N ASP A 224 6.88 41.57 -7.86
CA ASP A 224 8.09 42.09 -7.22
C ASP A 224 8.37 41.44 -5.86
N ALA A 225 7.39 40.77 -5.25
CA ALA A 225 7.58 40.03 -4.01
C ALA A 225 8.63 38.91 -4.20
N PRO A 226 9.75 38.94 -3.44
CA PRO A 226 10.77 37.91 -3.56
C PRO A 226 10.19 36.55 -3.19
N LEU A 227 10.47 35.54 -4.02
CA LEU A 227 10.16 34.17 -3.68
C LEU A 227 11.10 33.73 -2.55
N PRO A 228 10.57 33.14 -1.47
CA PRO A 228 11.42 32.65 -0.39
C PRO A 228 12.36 31.58 -0.95
N ALA A 229 13.63 31.65 -0.56
CA ALA A 229 14.61 30.62 -0.92
C ALA A 229 14.21 29.28 -0.28
N LEU A 230 14.54 28.18 -0.96
CA LEU A 230 14.25 26.83 -0.47
C LEU A 230 14.81 26.62 0.94
N ASP A 231 16.04 27.07 1.18
CA ASP A 231 16.70 26.95 2.49
C ASP A 231 15.96 27.72 3.58
N THR A 232 15.38 28.89 3.26
CA THR A 232 14.58 29.67 4.20
C THR A 232 13.29 28.95 4.58
N LEU A 233 12.63 28.31 3.60
CA LEU A 233 11.42 27.52 3.85
C LEU A 233 11.72 26.27 4.69
N LEU A 234 12.84 25.59 4.40
CA LEU A 234 13.24 24.37 5.11
C LEU A 234 13.80 24.63 6.51
N SER A 235 14.33 25.84 6.77
CA SER A 235 14.87 26.22 8.08
C SER A 235 13.78 26.59 9.09
N LYS A 236 12.54 26.78 8.65
CA LYS A 236 11.42 27.13 9.53
C LYS A 236 11.27 26.04 10.59
N GLU A 237 11.19 26.46 11.85
CA GLU A 237 11.01 25.54 12.97
C GLU A 237 9.59 24.97 12.90
N VAL A 238 9.49 23.70 12.54
CA VAL A 238 8.23 22.96 12.47
C VAL A 238 8.29 21.87 13.53
N GLU A 239 7.25 21.82 14.35
CA GLU A 239 7.09 20.75 15.32
C GLU A 239 7.02 19.41 14.55
N PRO A 240 7.89 18.43 14.89
CA PRO A 240 7.92 17.18 14.16
C PRO A 240 6.56 16.48 14.28
N VAL A 241 6.03 16.00 13.15
CA VAL A 241 4.79 15.21 13.15
C VAL A 241 4.98 14.04 14.11
N PRO A 242 4.14 13.91 15.15
CA PRO A 242 4.27 12.83 16.11
C PRO A 242 4.13 11.50 15.37
N MET A 243 4.95 10.52 15.73
CA MET A 243 4.72 9.18 15.19
C MET A 243 3.35 8.69 15.65
N PRO A 244 2.61 7.95 14.79
CA PRO A 244 1.62 7.04 15.33
C PRO A 244 2.33 6.17 16.38
N PRO A 245 1.73 5.96 17.57
CA PRO A 245 2.36 5.19 18.63
C PRO A 245 2.89 3.91 18.02
N SER A 246 4.21 3.74 18.10
CA SER A 246 4.87 2.56 17.55
C SER A 246 4.12 1.35 18.12
N GLN A 247 3.63 0.45 17.25
CA GLN A 247 3.13 -0.85 17.68
C GLN A 247 4.24 -1.73 18.28
N ALA A 248 5.41 -1.14 18.59
CA ALA A 248 6.37 -1.71 19.50
C ALA A 248 5.61 -2.29 20.71
N PRO A 249 5.84 -3.57 21.04
CA PRO A 249 5.23 -4.19 22.20
C PRO A 249 5.45 -3.29 23.41
N LEU A 250 4.37 -2.99 24.15
CA LEU A 250 4.47 -2.26 25.40
C LEU A 250 5.60 -2.86 26.24
N PRO A 251 6.46 -2.04 26.87
CA PRO A 251 7.50 -2.55 27.75
C PRO A 251 6.85 -3.51 28.75
N LEU A 252 7.46 -4.69 28.91
CA LEU A 252 6.94 -5.71 29.81
C LEU A 252 6.63 -5.07 31.18
N PRO A 253 5.48 -5.40 31.78
CA PRO A 253 5.29 -5.08 33.19
C PRO A 253 6.46 -5.68 33.96
N THR A 254 7.16 -4.86 34.73
CA THR A 254 8.18 -5.33 35.67
C THR A 254 7.61 -6.50 36.45
N PRO A 255 8.29 -7.66 36.49
CA PRO A 255 7.74 -8.87 37.08
C PRO A 255 7.29 -8.56 38.53
N PRO A 256 6.04 -8.87 38.90
CA PRO A 256 5.53 -8.62 40.24
C PRO A 256 6.24 -9.56 41.20
N GLY A 257 7.37 -9.12 41.77
CA GLY A 257 8.18 -10.00 42.61
C GLY A 257 9.64 -9.60 42.77
N ALA A 258 10.17 -8.62 42.02
CA ALA A 258 11.46 -8.01 42.33
C ALA A 258 11.34 -7.15 43.59
N LYS A 259 11.15 -7.80 44.74
CA LYS A 259 11.41 -7.20 46.04
C LYS A 259 12.85 -6.71 46.00
N LYS A 260 12.98 -5.41 46.19
CA LYS A 260 14.21 -4.66 46.38
C LYS A 260 14.83 -5.07 47.72
N ASN A 261 15.23 -6.32 47.85
CA ASN A 261 16.02 -6.83 48.94
C ASN A 261 17.35 -7.31 48.35
N ASP A 262 18.39 -7.10 49.14
CA ASP A 262 19.77 -7.49 48.93
C ASP A 262 20.57 -6.48 48.09
N THR A 263 20.96 -5.43 48.83
CA THR A 263 22.34 -4.92 48.87
C THR A 263 23.33 -5.98 48.36
N PRO A 264 24.08 -5.73 47.28
CA PRO A 264 25.20 -6.61 46.96
C PRO A 264 26.22 -6.49 48.09
N ALA A 265 26.55 -7.63 48.70
CA ALA A 265 27.73 -7.75 49.52
C ALA A 265 28.93 -7.32 48.67
N GLU A 266 29.66 -6.34 49.20
CA GLU A 266 30.98 -5.96 48.74
C GLU A 266 31.86 -7.22 48.75
N GLU A 267 32.24 -7.69 47.55
CA GLU A 267 33.45 -8.48 47.43
C GLU A 267 34.62 -7.50 47.55
N ASP A 268 35.38 -7.67 48.63
CA ASP A 268 36.72 -7.13 48.83
C ASP A 268 37.55 -7.33 47.56
N SER A 269 37.80 -6.22 46.87
CA SER A 269 38.86 -6.10 45.89
C SER A 269 39.78 -5.00 46.38
N ASP A 270 40.87 -5.41 47.02
CA ASP A 270 42.03 -4.59 47.32
C ASP A 270 42.62 -4.01 46.03
N ASP A 271 42.17 -2.83 45.64
CA ASP A 271 42.92 -1.95 44.73
C ASP A 271 42.72 -0.49 45.19
N GLU A 272 43.40 -0.22 46.30
CA GLU A 272 43.77 1.11 46.75
C GLU A 272 44.69 1.72 45.68
N PHE A 273 44.24 2.70 44.89
CA PHE A 273 45.02 3.89 44.50
C PHE A 273 44.16 4.88 43.69
N LEU A 274 44.16 6.14 44.17
CA LEU A 274 43.66 7.37 43.52
C LEU A 274 42.16 7.71 43.63
N LYS A 275 41.79 8.24 44.80
CA LYS A 275 40.70 9.23 44.95
C LYS A 275 41.06 10.54 44.23
N PRO A 276 40.06 11.30 43.73
CA PRO A 276 39.95 12.67 44.21
C PRO A 276 38.54 13.06 44.71
N GLN A 277 38.62 14.00 45.64
CA GLN A 277 37.61 14.60 46.53
C GLN A 277 36.26 15.03 45.92
N LYS A 278 35.18 14.51 46.54
CA LYS A 278 34.16 15.25 47.33
C LYS A 278 33.92 16.73 46.97
N ARG A 279 32.76 17.02 46.37
CA ARG A 279 32.04 18.29 46.59
C ARG A 279 30.57 18.01 46.92
N VAL A 280 30.24 18.22 48.19
CA VAL A 280 28.89 18.25 48.74
C VAL A 280 28.23 19.56 48.29
N GLN A 281 26.98 19.50 47.81
CA GLN A 281 26.06 20.64 47.88
C GLN A 281 24.76 20.21 48.56
N PRO A 282 24.16 21.07 49.41
CA PRO A 282 23.07 20.70 50.28
C PRO A 282 21.71 20.85 49.58
N THR A 283 20.80 19.98 49.99
CA THR A 283 19.35 20.02 49.78
C THR A 283 18.73 21.33 50.27
N GLU A 284 17.99 22.03 49.40
CA GLU A 284 17.04 23.07 49.79
C GLU A 284 15.61 22.60 49.49
N LYS A 285 14.81 22.59 50.55
CA LYS A 285 13.48 22.00 50.66
C LYS A 285 12.45 23.11 50.48
N ALA A 286 11.77 23.16 49.33
CA ALA A 286 10.71 24.14 49.07
C ALA A 286 9.34 23.66 49.64
N PRO A 287 8.55 24.53 50.27
CA PRO A 287 7.24 24.20 50.83
C PRO A 287 6.10 24.25 49.78
N PRO A 288 4.95 23.61 50.06
CA PRO A 288 3.85 23.44 49.10
C PRO A 288 3.00 24.71 48.92
N ARG A 289 2.56 24.91 47.68
CA ARG A 289 1.71 26.00 47.19
C ARG A 289 0.23 25.69 47.48
N PRO A 290 -0.56 26.64 48.03
CA PRO A 290 -1.98 26.41 48.28
C PRO A 290 -2.84 26.59 47.02
N ALA A 291 -3.95 25.84 46.99
CA ALA A 291 -4.97 25.85 45.94
C ALA A 291 -5.78 27.17 45.94
N PRO A 292 -6.22 27.67 44.77
CA PRO A 292 -7.16 28.78 44.72
C PRO A 292 -8.60 28.30 44.89
N SER A 293 -9.22 28.82 45.95
CA SER A 293 -10.65 28.82 46.24
C SER A 293 -11.42 29.65 45.19
N GLN A 294 -12.53 29.10 44.68
CA GLN A 294 -13.56 29.85 43.99
C GLN A 294 -14.47 30.53 45.04
N PRO A 295 -14.83 31.81 44.88
CA PRO A 295 -15.92 32.40 45.63
C PRO A 295 -17.25 32.17 44.91
N GLU A 296 -18.17 31.54 45.61
CA GLU A 296 -19.61 31.76 45.43
C GLU A 296 -19.93 33.20 45.86
N ASP A 297 -20.82 33.86 45.12
CA ASP A 297 -21.72 34.87 45.68
C ASP A 297 -22.85 35.20 44.67
N PRO A 298 -23.95 35.85 45.08
CA PRO A 298 -25.23 35.17 45.14
C PRO A 298 -26.34 35.91 44.38
N PHE A 299 -27.53 35.33 44.42
CA PHE A 299 -28.81 35.98 44.12
C PHE A 299 -28.90 37.41 44.67
N ASP A 300 -29.47 38.32 43.87
CA ASP A 300 -30.37 39.35 44.43
C ASP A 300 -31.55 39.64 43.46
N PRO A 301 -32.76 39.88 43.98
CA PRO A 301 -34.04 39.82 43.28
C PRO A 301 -34.57 41.21 42.87
N PHE A 302 -35.61 41.20 42.04
CA PHE A 302 -36.66 42.22 41.90
C PHE A 302 -36.30 43.70 42.14
N ALA A 303 -36.20 44.47 41.06
CA ALA A 303 -36.62 45.87 41.06
C ALA A 303 -37.29 46.25 39.73
N SER A 304 -38.41 46.93 39.88
CA SER A 304 -39.45 47.19 38.90
C SER A 304 -39.19 48.40 37.99
N GLU A 305 -39.99 48.46 36.91
CA GLU A 305 -40.47 49.64 36.15
C GLU A 305 -39.54 50.35 35.13
N PRO A 306 -40.09 51.08 34.13
CA PRO A 306 -41.50 51.21 33.70
C PRO A 306 -41.73 50.96 32.19
N GLU A 307 -43.03 50.79 31.85
CA GLU A 307 -43.57 50.69 30.50
C GLU A 307 -43.31 51.95 29.66
N LEU A 308 -42.87 51.75 28.41
CA LEU A 308 -42.84 52.77 27.37
C LEU A 308 -43.86 52.43 26.25
N PRO A 309 -44.50 53.44 25.65
CA PRO A 309 -45.64 53.28 24.74
C PRO A 309 -45.27 52.64 23.39
N PRO A 310 -46.25 52.05 22.67
CA PRO A 310 -46.01 51.20 21.51
C PRO A 310 -45.44 52.00 20.32
N LYS A 311 -44.17 51.76 20.02
CA LYS A 311 -43.52 52.26 18.80
C LYS A 311 -44.00 51.43 17.61
N ALA A 312 -44.60 52.11 16.64
CA ALA A 312 -45.16 51.54 15.42
C ALA A 312 -44.19 50.55 14.73
N ARG A 313 -44.71 49.38 14.36
CA ARG A 313 -44.02 48.35 13.59
C ARG A 313 -43.50 48.94 12.27
N PRO A 314 -42.18 48.99 12.02
CA PRO A 314 -41.67 49.11 10.66
C PRO A 314 -41.98 47.81 9.89
N ALA A 315 -42.34 47.96 8.62
CA ALA A 315 -42.57 46.86 7.70
C ALA A 315 -41.38 45.88 7.69
N PRO A 316 -41.60 44.56 7.51
CA PRO A 316 -40.52 43.59 7.51
C PRO A 316 -39.52 43.94 6.40
N ALA A 317 -38.27 44.16 6.81
CA ALA A 317 -37.15 44.26 5.90
C ALA A 317 -37.08 42.96 5.06
N PRO A 318 -36.72 43.03 3.76
CA PRO A 318 -36.58 41.86 2.93
C PRO A 318 -35.60 40.89 3.59
N THR A 319 -36.10 39.68 3.86
CA THR A 319 -35.36 38.54 4.37
C THR A 319 -34.04 38.44 3.62
N ALA A 320 -32.93 38.61 4.35
CA ALA A 320 -31.60 38.37 3.81
C ALA A 320 -31.59 36.96 3.18
N PRO A 321 -31.08 36.80 1.95
CA PRO A 321 -31.01 35.49 1.32
C PRO A 321 -30.24 34.55 2.24
N ALA A 322 -30.83 33.38 2.49
CA ALA A 322 -30.20 32.31 3.24
C ALA A 322 -28.75 32.13 2.75
N PRO A 323 -27.76 31.94 3.65
CA PRO A 323 -26.39 31.73 3.24
C PRO A 323 -26.36 30.61 2.21
N ALA A 324 -25.89 30.95 1.01
CA ALA A 324 -25.80 30.01 -0.10
C ALA A 324 -25.10 28.75 0.41
N ALA A 325 -25.69 27.57 0.14
CA ALA A 325 -25.07 26.30 0.44
C ALA A 325 -23.59 26.35 0.00
N PRO A 326 -22.65 25.90 0.85
CA PRO A 326 -21.23 26.00 0.53
C PRO A 326 -21.02 25.39 -0.85
N ALA A 327 -20.46 26.18 -1.76
CA ALA A 327 -20.16 25.72 -3.10
C ALA A 327 -19.38 24.39 -3.00
N PRO A 328 -19.73 23.35 -3.79
CA PRO A 328 -19.05 22.08 -3.73
C PRO A 328 -17.56 22.33 -3.84
N LYS A 329 -16.80 21.87 -2.83
CA LYS A 329 -15.35 22.03 -2.80
C LYS A 329 -14.81 21.59 -4.16
N PRO A 330 -14.08 22.45 -4.88
CA PRO A 330 -13.53 22.08 -6.17
C PRO A 330 -12.71 20.79 -6.01
N ALA A 331 -12.86 19.86 -6.96
CA ALA A 331 -12.16 18.59 -6.99
C ALA A 331 -10.65 18.79 -7.23
N TRP A 332 -9.92 19.26 -6.23
CA TRP A 332 -8.46 19.40 -6.29
C TRP A 332 -7.82 18.07 -5.91
N THR A 333 -7.12 17.48 -6.89
CA THR A 333 -5.90 16.68 -6.78
C THR A 333 -5.73 15.85 -5.50
N GLN A 334 -6.58 14.83 -5.32
CA GLN A 334 -6.24 13.73 -4.41
C GLN A 334 -4.85 13.21 -4.76
N SER A 335 -4.01 12.99 -3.75
CA SER A 335 -2.71 12.40 -3.97
C SER A 335 -2.87 11.00 -4.60
N PRO A 336 -1.90 10.50 -5.37
CA PRO A 336 -1.98 9.16 -5.94
C PRO A 336 -2.25 8.08 -4.89
N GLY A 337 -1.76 8.26 -3.65
CA GLY A 337 -2.03 7.37 -2.52
C GLY A 337 -3.48 7.44 -2.05
N GLU A 338 -4.05 8.64 -1.92
CA GLU A 338 -5.47 8.82 -1.55
C GLU A 338 -6.40 8.22 -2.61
N GLN A 339 -6.11 8.44 -3.90
CA GLN A 339 -6.89 7.83 -4.99
C GLN A 339 -6.86 6.30 -4.91
N LEU A 340 -5.71 5.72 -4.54
CA LEU A 340 -5.55 4.27 -4.40
C LEU A 340 -6.31 3.74 -3.18
N ILE A 341 -6.30 4.48 -2.06
CA ILE A 341 -7.08 4.13 -0.86
C ILE A 341 -8.58 4.23 -1.15
N THR A 342 -9.04 5.30 -1.80
CA THR A 342 -10.45 5.43 -2.21
C THR A 342 -10.85 4.30 -3.16
N PHE A 343 -9.99 3.96 -4.12
CA PHE A 343 -10.23 2.82 -5.00
C PHE A 343 -10.33 1.51 -4.20
N PHE A 344 -9.41 1.24 -3.27
CA PHE A 344 -9.46 0.08 -2.40
C PHE A 344 -10.80 0.00 -1.63
N GLU A 345 -11.24 1.09 -1.01
CA GLU A 345 -12.50 1.13 -0.27
C GLU A 345 -13.72 0.86 -1.15
N VAL A 346 -13.76 1.46 -2.35
CA VAL A 346 -14.84 1.20 -3.33
C VAL A 346 -14.87 -0.29 -3.70
N MET A 347 -13.72 -0.94 -3.80
CA MET A 347 -13.61 -2.35 -4.14
C MET A 347 -13.99 -3.28 -3.00
N VAL A 348 -13.67 -2.90 -1.75
CA VAL A 348 -14.19 -3.58 -0.55
C VAL A 348 -15.71 -3.53 -0.54
N ASP A 349 -16.28 -2.34 -0.69
CA ASP A 349 -17.73 -2.14 -0.68
C ASP A 349 -18.42 -2.92 -1.80
N LEU A 350 -17.86 -2.84 -3.01
CA LEU A 350 -18.37 -3.56 -4.18
C LEU A 350 -18.30 -5.08 -4.01
N GLY A 351 -17.20 -5.59 -3.44
CA GLY A 351 -17.04 -7.01 -3.15
C GLY A 351 -18.03 -7.52 -2.09
N LEU A 352 -18.26 -6.72 -1.04
CA LEU A 352 -19.26 -7.02 -0.02
C LEU A 352 -20.70 -6.97 -0.57
N ALA A 353 -21.00 -6.01 -1.45
CA ALA A 353 -22.28 -5.93 -2.14
C ALA A 353 -22.52 -7.17 -3.02
N ALA A 354 -21.49 -7.65 -3.72
CA ALA A 354 -21.57 -8.87 -4.51
C ALA A 354 -21.81 -10.12 -3.64
N ALA A 355 -21.07 -10.26 -2.53
CA ALA A 355 -21.26 -11.36 -1.59
C ALA A 355 -22.66 -11.34 -0.94
N LYS A 356 -23.26 -10.16 -0.73
CA LYS A 356 -24.61 -10.02 -0.15
C LYS A 356 -25.73 -10.22 -1.18
N SER A 357 -25.42 -10.45 -2.46
CA SER A 357 -26.44 -10.45 -3.52
C SER A 357 -27.49 -11.56 -3.39
N ASP A 358 -27.16 -12.66 -2.70
CA ASP A 358 -28.12 -13.73 -2.38
C ASP A 358 -28.99 -13.42 -1.12
N GLY A 359 -28.62 -12.39 -0.37
CA GLY A 359 -29.24 -11.95 0.89
C GLY A 359 -28.35 -12.12 2.13
N ARG A 360 -27.18 -12.76 2.04
CA ARG A 360 -26.26 -12.96 3.18
C ARG A 360 -24.81 -13.05 2.71
N VAL A 361 -23.86 -12.53 3.51
CA VAL A 361 -22.43 -12.69 3.18
C VAL A 361 -21.93 -14.00 3.78
N VAL A 362 -21.54 -14.96 2.94
CA VAL A 362 -20.97 -16.24 3.40
C VAL A 362 -19.49 -16.06 3.75
N GLU A 363 -19.00 -16.78 4.77
CA GLU A 363 -17.60 -16.68 5.22
C GLU A 363 -16.60 -17.02 4.11
N GLY A 364 -16.93 -17.99 3.24
CA GLY A 364 -16.13 -18.36 2.08
C GLY A 364 -15.95 -17.21 1.08
N GLU A 365 -17.01 -16.45 0.79
CA GLU A 365 -16.97 -15.30 -0.11
C GLU A 365 -16.18 -14.15 0.50
N ARG A 366 -16.37 -13.89 1.80
CA ARG A 366 -15.57 -12.90 2.54
C ARG A 366 -14.08 -13.26 2.50
N LYS A 367 -13.73 -14.54 2.67
CA LYS A 367 -12.36 -15.02 2.56
C LYS A 367 -11.83 -14.89 1.13
N SER A 368 -12.65 -15.15 0.11
CA SER A 368 -12.30 -14.95 -1.31
C SER A 368 -12.02 -13.47 -1.62
N LEU A 369 -12.89 -12.56 -1.15
CA LEU A 369 -12.71 -11.11 -1.25
C LEU A 369 -11.40 -10.66 -0.62
N LEU A 370 -11.16 -11.08 0.63
CA LEU A 370 -9.99 -10.73 1.41
C LEU A 370 -8.69 -11.24 0.75
N THR A 371 -8.70 -12.48 0.25
CA THR A 371 -7.56 -13.06 -0.47
C THR A 371 -7.26 -12.28 -1.74
N THR A 372 -8.30 -11.99 -2.55
CA THR A 372 -8.15 -11.25 -3.81
C THR A 372 -7.68 -9.80 -3.58
N LEU A 373 -8.17 -9.13 -2.54
CA LEU A 373 -7.72 -7.80 -2.16
C LEU A 373 -6.26 -7.81 -1.69
N ARG A 374 -5.86 -8.78 -0.86
CA ARG A 374 -4.47 -8.92 -0.43
C ARG A 374 -3.54 -9.16 -1.61
N GLU A 375 -3.88 -10.08 -2.51
CA GLU A 375 -3.08 -10.35 -3.70
C GLU A 375 -2.91 -9.09 -4.57
N ARG A 376 -3.99 -8.31 -4.74
CA ARG A 376 -3.96 -7.10 -5.56
C ARG A 376 -3.14 -5.98 -4.93
N PHE A 377 -3.29 -5.76 -3.63
CA PHE A 377 -2.76 -4.58 -2.94
C PHE A 377 -1.54 -4.89 -2.06
N ALA A 378 -1.02 -6.12 -2.06
CA ALA A 378 0.17 -6.51 -1.27
C ALA A 378 1.42 -5.67 -1.58
N SER A 379 1.60 -5.24 -2.83
CA SER A 379 2.72 -4.39 -3.24
C SER A 379 2.46 -2.90 -3.01
N GLU A 380 1.23 -2.51 -2.67
CA GLU A 380 0.79 -1.12 -2.64
C GLU A 380 0.90 -0.55 -1.22
N ALA A 381 2.07 0.00 -0.92
CA ALA A 381 2.41 0.51 0.41
C ALA A 381 1.43 1.56 0.97
N ALA A 382 0.77 2.32 0.09
CA ALA A 382 -0.26 3.29 0.50
C ALA A 382 -1.47 2.61 1.14
N VAL A 383 -1.88 1.44 0.64
CA VAL A 383 -3.00 0.67 1.18
C VAL A 383 -2.56 -0.09 2.43
N THR A 384 -1.48 -0.85 2.35
CA THR A 384 -1.00 -1.68 3.48
C THR A 384 -0.55 -0.85 4.69
N GLY A 385 -0.15 0.40 4.49
CA GLY A 385 0.27 1.31 5.55
C GLY A 385 -0.85 2.13 6.17
N HIS A 386 -2.01 2.26 5.51
CA HIS A 386 -3.14 3.07 6.00
C HIS A 386 -4.34 2.25 6.45
N VAL A 387 -4.55 1.07 5.85
CA VAL A 387 -5.74 0.26 6.11
C VAL A 387 -5.31 -1.16 6.44
N ASP A 388 -5.65 -1.60 7.66
CA ASP A 388 -5.66 -3.02 7.97
C ASP A 388 -6.84 -3.63 7.21
N ILE A 389 -6.54 -4.39 6.15
CA ILE A 389 -7.52 -5.01 5.26
C ILE A 389 -8.50 -5.89 6.06
N ASP A 390 -8.01 -6.58 7.09
CA ASP A 390 -8.81 -7.49 7.89
C ASP A 390 -9.77 -6.70 8.78
N ALA A 391 -9.26 -5.66 9.44
CA ALA A 391 -10.08 -4.77 10.26
C ALA A 391 -11.11 -4.00 9.41
N CYS A 392 -10.76 -3.63 8.17
CA CYS A 392 -11.65 -2.94 7.25
C CYS A 392 -12.86 -3.80 6.83
N LEU A 393 -12.67 -5.12 6.75
CA LEU A 393 -13.75 -6.06 6.45
C LEU A 393 -14.50 -6.51 7.71
N ALA A 394 -13.82 -6.55 8.86
CA ALA A 394 -14.40 -6.95 10.14
C ALA A 394 -15.27 -5.84 10.74
N GLY A 395 -16.55 -5.83 10.36
CA GLY A 395 -17.56 -4.92 10.93
C GLY A 395 -18.14 -3.92 9.93
N ARG A 396 -17.68 -3.94 8.69
CA ARG A 396 -18.25 -3.13 7.61
C ARG A 396 -19.54 -3.75 7.09
N GLU A 397 -20.63 -2.99 7.13
CA GLU A 397 -21.91 -3.42 6.57
C GLU A 397 -21.87 -3.31 5.03
N PRO A 398 -22.41 -4.30 4.30
CA PRO A 398 -22.45 -4.27 2.85
C PRO A 398 -23.42 -3.19 2.36
N MET A 399 -22.88 -2.22 1.60
CA MET A 399 -23.68 -1.21 0.88
C MET A 399 -24.47 -1.84 -0.27
N GLU A 400 -25.61 -1.23 -0.59
CA GLU A 400 -26.39 -1.61 -1.76
C GLU A 400 -25.75 -1.04 -3.04
N LEU A 401 -25.93 -1.74 -4.17
CA LEU A 401 -25.25 -1.38 -5.43
C LEU A 401 -25.63 0.02 -5.94
N GLU A 402 -26.87 0.48 -5.68
CA GLU A 402 -27.32 1.83 -6.05
C GLU A 402 -26.58 2.93 -5.27
N GLU A 403 -26.21 2.68 -4.01
CA GLU A 403 -25.45 3.62 -3.19
C GLU A 403 -24.00 3.74 -3.66
N LEU A 404 -23.46 2.66 -4.24
CA LEU A 404 -22.10 2.64 -4.80
C LEU A 404 -22.01 3.27 -6.19
N ARG A 405 -23.14 3.42 -6.90
CA ARG A 405 -23.20 3.93 -8.27
C ARG A 405 -22.37 5.21 -8.52
N PRO A 406 -22.48 6.31 -7.75
CA PRO A 406 -21.69 7.51 -8.02
C PRO A 406 -20.18 7.24 -7.96
N ARG A 407 -19.73 6.47 -6.96
CA ARG A 407 -18.31 6.13 -6.77
C ARG A 407 -17.80 5.21 -7.87
N LEU A 408 -18.63 4.27 -8.35
CA LEU A 408 -18.28 3.36 -9.44
C LEU A 408 -18.14 4.08 -10.79
N LEU A 409 -18.89 5.17 -11.01
CA LEU A 409 -18.82 5.96 -12.24
C LEU A 409 -17.57 6.85 -12.30
N GLU A 410 -16.99 7.20 -11.15
CA GLU A 410 -15.72 7.93 -11.04
C GLU A 410 -14.51 7.05 -11.37
N LEU A 411 -14.67 5.72 -11.36
CA LEU A 411 -13.58 4.79 -11.65
C LEU A 411 -13.12 4.83 -13.12
N ARG A 412 -11.82 4.67 -13.31
CA ARG A 412 -11.22 4.46 -14.63
C ARG A 412 -11.70 3.13 -15.25
N SER A 413 -11.58 3.00 -16.57
CA SER A 413 -12.07 1.81 -17.29
C SER A 413 -11.41 0.50 -16.83
N ASP A 414 -10.11 0.53 -16.54
CA ASP A 414 -9.34 -0.59 -15.99
C ASP A 414 -9.82 -0.97 -14.58
N GLN A 415 -10.06 0.04 -13.73
CA GLN A 415 -10.57 -0.15 -12.37
C GLN A 415 -11.98 -0.76 -12.35
N ARG A 416 -12.88 -0.32 -13.25
CA ARG A 416 -14.23 -0.88 -13.38
C ARG A 416 -14.20 -2.35 -13.77
N ARG A 417 -13.37 -2.73 -14.74
CA ARG A 417 -13.20 -4.14 -15.15
C ARG A 417 -12.65 -4.99 -14.03
N TRP A 418 -11.65 -4.47 -13.32
CA TRP A 418 -11.09 -5.16 -12.17
C TRP A 418 -12.14 -5.35 -11.07
N GLY A 419 -12.94 -4.32 -10.78
CA GLY A 419 -14.07 -4.43 -9.84
C GLY A 419 -15.10 -5.48 -10.26
N TYR A 420 -15.44 -5.55 -11.56
CA TYR A 420 -16.32 -6.62 -12.07
C TYR A 420 -15.71 -8.01 -11.89
N ARG A 421 -14.43 -8.18 -12.23
CA ARG A 421 -13.68 -9.45 -12.01
C ARG A 421 -13.64 -9.85 -10.55
N LEU A 422 -13.46 -8.88 -9.65
CA LEU A 422 -13.50 -9.10 -8.21
C LEU A 422 -14.86 -9.69 -7.82
N CYS A 423 -15.97 -9.09 -8.26
CA CYS A 423 -17.31 -9.63 -7.99
C CYS A 423 -17.48 -11.06 -8.53
N CYS A 424 -17.02 -11.35 -9.75
CA CYS A 424 -17.04 -12.71 -10.30
C CYS A 424 -16.26 -13.71 -9.44
N LYS A 425 -15.08 -13.33 -8.92
CA LYS A 425 -14.28 -14.18 -8.02
C LYS A 425 -14.92 -14.38 -6.66
N VAL A 426 -15.59 -13.35 -6.13
CA VAL A 426 -16.28 -13.41 -4.82
C VAL A 426 -17.49 -14.33 -4.89
N VAL A 427 -18.33 -14.16 -5.90
CA VAL A 427 -19.55 -14.96 -6.13
C VAL A 427 -19.23 -16.39 -6.61
N GLY A 428 -18.07 -16.59 -7.24
CA GLY A 428 -17.61 -17.91 -7.67
C GLY A 428 -17.87 -18.22 -9.15
N PRO A 429 -17.59 -19.47 -9.60
CA PRO A 429 -17.67 -19.85 -11.00
C PRO A 429 -19.12 -19.79 -11.52
N ALA A 430 -19.28 -19.50 -12.81
CA ALA A 430 -20.59 -19.32 -13.45
C ALA A 430 -21.57 -20.49 -13.21
N GLU A 431 -21.06 -21.71 -13.14
CA GLU A 431 -21.85 -22.93 -12.92
C GLU A 431 -22.44 -23.05 -11.51
N SER A 432 -21.83 -22.39 -10.51
CA SER A 432 -22.29 -22.43 -9.11
C SER A 432 -23.15 -21.24 -8.72
N ARG A 433 -23.34 -20.26 -9.61
CA ARG A 433 -24.05 -19.01 -9.27
C ARG A 433 -25.55 -19.23 -9.21
N ASN A 434 -26.19 -18.65 -8.21
CA ASN A 434 -27.64 -18.62 -8.16
C ASN A 434 -28.21 -17.51 -9.08
N THR A 435 -29.53 -17.49 -9.28
CA THR A 435 -30.19 -16.52 -10.16
C THR A 435 -29.97 -15.07 -9.73
N ARG A 436 -29.96 -14.79 -8.41
CA ARG A 436 -29.80 -13.42 -7.87
C ARG A 436 -28.39 -12.89 -8.10
N GLU A 437 -27.39 -13.72 -7.89
CA GLU A 437 -25.99 -13.44 -8.19
C GLU A 437 -25.79 -13.16 -9.69
N GLY A 438 -26.43 -13.96 -10.55
CA GLY A 438 -26.43 -13.72 -12.00
C GLY A 438 -27.07 -12.39 -12.39
N GLU A 439 -28.21 -12.04 -11.79
CA GLU A 439 -28.89 -10.76 -11.98
C GLU A 439 -28.04 -9.58 -11.48
N PHE A 440 -27.40 -9.72 -10.30
CA PHE A 440 -26.49 -8.73 -9.74
C PHE A 440 -25.32 -8.46 -10.69
N LEU A 441 -24.64 -9.50 -11.17
CA LEU A 441 -23.52 -9.34 -12.11
C LEU A 441 -23.98 -8.73 -13.44
N ALA A 442 -25.16 -9.09 -13.94
CA ALA A 442 -25.73 -8.48 -15.15
C ALA A 442 -26.02 -6.98 -14.95
N LEU A 443 -26.57 -6.59 -13.80
CA LEU A 443 -26.83 -5.20 -13.45
C LEU A 443 -25.53 -4.41 -13.29
N LEU A 444 -24.57 -4.97 -12.55
CA LEU A 444 -23.26 -4.36 -12.35
C LEU A 444 -22.54 -4.14 -13.69
N ARG A 445 -22.58 -5.12 -14.59
CA ARG A 445 -21.98 -5.00 -15.93
C ARG A 445 -22.57 -3.82 -16.71
N ARG A 446 -23.90 -3.66 -16.67
CA ARG A 446 -24.60 -2.53 -17.31
C ARG A 446 -24.23 -1.20 -16.65
N LEU A 447 -24.21 -1.15 -15.32
CA LEU A 447 -23.88 0.06 -14.54
C LEU A 447 -22.46 0.55 -14.85
N LEU A 448 -21.50 -0.37 -14.95
CA LEU A 448 -20.11 -0.05 -15.26
C LEU A 448 -19.87 0.27 -16.74
N ASN A 449 -20.91 0.17 -17.58
CA ASN A 449 -20.85 0.28 -19.03
C ASN A 449 -19.82 -0.68 -19.66
N LEU A 450 -19.76 -1.91 -19.13
CA LEU A 450 -18.90 -2.96 -19.67
C LEU A 450 -19.65 -3.65 -20.81
N LYS A 451 -19.10 -3.54 -22.02
CA LYS A 451 -19.65 -4.15 -23.24
C LYS A 451 -19.99 -5.63 -23.02
N ALA A 452 -21.14 -6.07 -23.53
CA ALA A 452 -21.54 -7.48 -23.52
C ALA A 452 -20.53 -8.34 -24.29
N THR A 453 -20.47 -9.63 -23.97
CA THR A 453 -19.65 -10.62 -24.68
C THR A 453 -20.04 -10.58 -26.16
N GLY A 454 -19.15 -10.07 -27.02
CA GLY A 454 -19.38 -9.93 -28.46
C GLY A 454 -19.25 -8.52 -29.04
N SER A 455 -19.28 -7.45 -28.24
CA SER A 455 -18.95 -6.10 -28.73
C SER A 455 -17.45 -5.84 -28.57
N ILE A 456 -16.74 -5.80 -29.69
CA ILE A 456 -15.29 -5.60 -29.75
C ILE A 456 -15.00 -4.09 -29.66
N ASP A 457 -14.18 -3.71 -28.70
CA ASP A 457 -13.56 -2.38 -28.62
C ASP A 457 -12.10 -2.48 -29.05
N PRO A 458 -11.70 -1.91 -30.20
CA PRO A 458 -10.32 -2.02 -30.67
C PRO A 458 -9.33 -1.23 -29.81
N THR A 459 -9.81 -0.30 -28.98
CA THR A 459 -8.95 0.52 -28.11
C THR A 459 -8.58 -0.18 -26.80
N ASP A 460 -9.26 -1.28 -26.49
CA ASP A 460 -9.05 -2.01 -25.27
C ASP A 460 -8.43 -3.39 -25.57
N PRO A 461 -7.27 -3.71 -24.97
CA PRO A 461 -6.56 -4.93 -25.31
C PRO A 461 -7.28 -6.22 -24.89
N GLU A 462 -8.05 -6.21 -23.79
CA GLU A 462 -8.80 -7.41 -23.37
C GLU A 462 -9.98 -7.70 -24.31
N SER A 463 -10.71 -6.65 -24.75
CA SER A 463 -11.81 -6.74 -25.71
C SER A 463 -11.31 -7.06 -27.11
N ALA A 464 -10.17 -6.50 -27.52
CA ALA A 464 -9.52 -6.83 -28.79
C ALA A 464 -9.19 -8.33 -28.89
N LEU A 465 -8.79 -8.95 -27.77
CA LEU A 465 -8.53 -10.38 -27.65
C LEU A 465 -9.78 -11.23 -27.36
N GLU A 466 -10.97 -10.64 -27.33
CA GLU A 466 -12.21 -11.36 -27.04
C GLU A 466 -12.11 -12.15 -25.72
N LEU A 467 -11.35 -11.65 -24.74
CA LEU A 467 -11.18 -12.30 -23.43
C LEU A 467 -12.47 -12.19 -22.63
N ASP A 468 -12.89 -13.32 -22.05
CA ASP A 468 -14.01 -13.34 -21.13
C ASP A 468 -13.65 -12.58 -19.86
N LEU A 469 -14.45 -11.57 -19.52
CA LEU A 469 -14.26 -10.75 -18.33
C LEU A 469 -14.40 -11.57 -17.04
N GLU A 470 -15.05 -12.73 -17.08
CA GLU A 470 -15.18 -13.61 -15.91
C GLU A 470 -13.94 -14.48 -15.66
N ARG A 471 -13.08 -14.65 -16.68
CA ARG A 471 -11.88 -15.48 -16.58
C ARG A 471 -10.69 -14.66 -16.10
N GLU A 472 -9.84 -15.30 -15.31
CA GLU A 472 -8.58 -14.71 -14.91
C GLU A 472 -7.62 -14.60 -16.11
N VAL A 473 -7.05 -13.40 -16.27
CA VAL A 473 -6.12 -13.10 -17.37
C VAL A 473 -4.76 -13.69 -17.03
N THR A 474 -4.46 -14.86 -17.59
CA THR A 474 -3.17 -15.55 -17.44
C THR A 474 -2.32 -15.41 -18.70
N VAL A 475 -1.00 -15.52 -18.55
CA VAL A 475 -0.03 -15.49 -19.68
C VAL A 475 -0.39 -16.54 -20.73
N ASP A 476 -0.68 -17.76 -20.30
CA ASP A 476 -1.06 -18.86 -21.19
C ASP A 476 -2.44 -18.64 -21.81
N GLY A 477 -3.39 -18.10 -21.04
CA GLY A 477 -4.71 -17.72 -21.55
C GLY A 477 -4.62 -16.70 -22.69
N ILE A 478 -3.81 -15.65 -22.51
CA ILE A 478 -3.56 -14.64 -23.55
C ILE A 478 -2.93 -15.27 -24.79
N ARG A 479 -1.90 -16.11 -24.63
CA ARG A 479 -1.21 -16.76 -25.76
C ARG A 479 -2.12 -17.71 -26.53
N ARG A 480 -2.91 -18.53 -25.83
CA ARG A 480 -3.89 -19.43 -26.45
C ARG A 480 -4.93 -18.64 -27.22
N GLN A 481 -5.48 -17.59 -26.62
CA GLN A 481 -6.49 -16.75 -27.24
C GLN A 481 -5.93 -15.99 -28.47
N ARG A 482 -4.71 -15.45 -28.37
CA ARG A 482 -3.99 -14.88 -29.52
C ARG A 482 -3.94 -15.88 -30.67
N ASN A 483 -3.46 -17.10 -30.42
CA ASN A 483 -3.30 -18.10 -31.48
C ASN A 483 -4.65 -18.47 -32.13
N LEU A 484 -5.71 -18.62 -31.33
CA LEU A 484 -7.06 -18.85 -31.84
C LEU A 484 -7.54 -17.70 -32.73
N LEU A 485 -7.32 -16.45 -32.32
CA LEU A 485 -7.74 -15.29 -33.09
C LEU A 485 -6.88 -15.06 -34.34
N LEU A 486 -5.57 -15.34 -34.29
CA LEU A 486 -4.70 -15.26 -35.47
C LEU A 486 -5.11 -16.28 -36.53
N ASP A 487 -5.52 -17.49 -36.12
CA ASP A 487 -6.06 -18.51 -37.03
C ASP A 487 -7.45 -18.16 -37.58
N LYS A 488 -8.31 -17.54 -36.75
CA LYS A 488 -9.64 -17.06 -37.12
C LYS A 488 -9.58 -15.92 -38.14
N TYR A 489 -8.65 -14.97 -37.97
CA TYR A 489 -8.48 -13.79 -38.82
C TYR A 489 -7.32 -13.97 -39.83
N ASP A 490 -7.12 -15.19 -40.33
CA ASP A 490 -6.12 -15.45 -41.35
C ASP A 490 -6.57 -14.93 -42.72
N ALA A 491 -5.77 -14.06 -43.33
CA ALA A 491 -6.11 -13.36 -44.58
C ALA A 491 -6.37 -14.33 -45.74
N GLU A 492 -5.77 -15.53 -45.71
CA GLU A 492 -5.99 -16.58 -46.71
C GLU A 492 -7.39 -17.23 -46.61
N LYS A 493 -8.03 -17.14 -45.45
CA LYS A 493 -9.38 -17.66 -45.21
C LYS A 493 -10.49 -16.65 -45.54
N ALA A 494 -10.13 -15.41 -45.92
CA ALA A 494 -11.10 -14.36 -46.26
C ALA A 494 -11.75 -14.62 -47.62
N SER A 495 -13.06 -14.39 -47.73
CA SER A 495 -13.86 -14.63 -48.93
C SER A 495 -13.77 -13.51 -49.99
N GLY A 496 -13.23 -12.35 -49.62
CA GLY A 496 -13.11 -11.20 -50.51
C GLY A 496 -12.14 -10.10 -50.02
N PRO A 497 -11.87 -9.08 -50.85
CA PRO A 497 -10.84 -8.07 -50.58
C PRO A 497 -11.16 -7.19 -49.35
N VAL A 498 -12.43 -6.82 -49.16
CA VAL A 498 -12.87 -6.03 -48.00
C VAL A 498 -12.69 -6.82 -46.70
N GLU A 499 -13.02 -8.12 -46.73
CA GLU A 499 -12.83 -9.01 -45.59
C GLU A 499 -11.34 -9.27 -45.31
N THR A 500 -10.53 -9.35 -46.37
CA THR A 500 -9.07 -9.47 -46.27
C THR A 500 -8.46 -8.27 -45.54
N GLU A 501 -8.87 -7.04 -45.88
CA GLU A 501 -8.42 -5.83 -45.19
C GLU A 501 -8.90 -5.78 -43.73
N HIS A 502 -10.15 -6.22 -43.49
CA HIS A 502 -10.67 -6.35 -42.13
C HIS A 502 -9.85 -7.34 -41.29
N PHE A 503 -9.52 -8.51 -41.85
CA PHE A 503 -8.75 -9.55 -41.18
C PHE A 503 -7.33 -9.08 -40.86
N LYS A 504 -6.66 -8.40 -41.81
CA LYS A 504 -5.35 -7.77 -41.56
C LYS A 504 -5.41 -6.77 -40.41
N THR A 505 -6.38 -5.87 -40.43
CA THR A 505 -6.56 -4.85 -39.38
C THR A 505 -6.83 -5.51 -38.02
N ARG A 506 -7.67 -6.54 -37.97
CA ARG A 506 -7.94 -7.29 -36.73
C ARG A 506 -6.72 -8.04 -36.23
N ARG A 507 -5.92 -8.62 -37.12
CA ARG A 507 -4.67 -9.31 -36.78
C ARG A 507 -3.67 -8.37 -36.13
N GLU A 508 -3.47 -7.18 -36.69
CA GLU A 508 -2.61 -6.14 -36.11
C GLU A 508 -3.10 -5.69 -34.72
N GLN A 509 -4.41 -5.52 -34.54
CA GLN A 509 -5.01 -5.20 -33.24
C GLN A 509 -4.79 -6.31 -32.21
N VAL A 510 -4.97 -7.58 -32.60
CA VAL A 510 -4.73 -8.75 -31.73
C VAL A 510 -3.26 -8.82 -31.31
N GLU A 511 -2.32 -8.57 -32.22
CA GLU A 511 -0.89 -8.56 -31.90
C GLU A 511 -0.52 -7.42 -30.96
N ALA A 512 -1.01 -6.20 -31.23
CA ALA A 512 -0.78 -5.04 -30.38
C ALA A 512 -1.34 -5.26 -28.96
N ALA A 513 -2.58 -5.76 -28.86
CA ALA A 513 -3.24 -6.07 -27.61
C ALA A 513 -2.51 -7.17 -26.82
N THR A 514 -2.06 -8.23 -27.50
CA THR A 514 -1.27 -9.29 -26.86
C THR A 514 0.03 -8.75 -26.29
N LYS A 515 0.76 -7.96 -27.07
CA LYS A 515 2.03 -7.36 -26.65
C LYS A 515 1.82 -6.47 -25.42
N GLU A 516 0.77 -5.67 -25.40
CA GLU A 516 0.43 -4.81 -24.28
C GLU A 516 0.11 -5.61 -23.01
N LEU A 517 -0.77 -6.62 -23.08
CA LEU A 517 -1.12 -7.42 -21.90
C LEU A 517 0.05 -8.25 -21.36
N LEU A 518 0.84 -8.87 -22.24
CA LEU A 518 2.01 -9.64 -21.81
C LEU A 518 3.07 -8.72 -21.19
N SER A 519 3.27 -7.51 -21.72
CA SER A 519 4.14 -6.51 -21.10
C SER A 519 3.67 -6.11 -19.71
N ARG A 520 2.35 -5.96 -19.49
CA ARG A 520 1.79 -5.67 -18.15
C ARG A 520 2.02 -6.80 -17.16
N LEU A 521 2.07 -8.05 -17.64
CA LEU A 521 2.35 -9.24 -16.82
C LEU A 521 3.85 -9.55 -16.68
N GLY A 522 4.74 -8.72 -17.26
CA GLY A 522 6.19 -8.96 -17.25
C GLY A 522 6.62 -10.20 -18.04
N ALA A 523 5.78 -10.67 -18.97
CA ALA A 523 6.05 -11.84 -19.79
C ALA A 523 6.47 -11.44 -21.23
N PRO A 524 7.42 -12.16 -21.86
CA PRO A 524 7.76 -11.92 -23.26
C PRO A 524 6.59 -12.28 -24.18
N ALA A 525 6.46 -11.52 -25.28
CA ALA A 525 5.39 -11.66 -26.26
C ALA A 525 5.39 -13.02 -26.96
N GLU A 526 6.59 -13.53 -27.24
CA GLU A 526 6.80 -14.86 -27.77
C GLU A 526 7.07 -15.81 -26.61
N ALA A 527 6.40 -16.97 -26.60
CA ALA A 527 6.77 -18.00 -25.65
C ALA A 527 8.23 -18.38 -25.93
N PRO A 528 9.07 -18.56 -24.89
CA PRO A 528 10.37 -19.18 -25.11
C PRO A 528 10.10 -20.47 -25.87
N ALA A 529 10.79 -20.67 -27.00
CA ALA A 529 10.69 -21.92 -27.76
C ALA A 529 10.75 -23.06 -26.74
N PRO A 530 9.79 -24.01 -26.75
CA PRO A 530 9.79 -25.08 -25.78
C PRO A 530 11.21 -25.62 -25.79
N ALA A 531 11.90 -25.52 -24.64
CA ALA A 531 13.25 -26.04 -24.53
C ALA A 531 13.17 -27.42 -25.15
N VAL A 532 14.00 -27.68 -26.17
CA VAL A 532 14.08 -29.00 -26.80
C VAL A 532 14.60 -29.90 -25.69
N THR A 533 13.73 -30.33 -24.79
CA THR A 533 13.86 -31.56 -24.08
C THR A 533 13.91 -32.55 -25.22
N GLU A 534 15.13 -32.97 -25.56
CA GLU A 534 15.37 -34.23 -26.24
C GLU A 534 14.31 -35.18 -25.72
N ALA A 535 13.36 -35.54 -26.58
CA ALA A 535 12.23 -36.34 -26.17
C ALA A 535 12.83 -37.53 -25.43
N PRO A 536 12.59 -37.72 -24.12
CA PRO A 536 13.06 -38.91 -23.44
C PRO A 536 12.49 -40.05 -24.27
N GLY A 537 13.41 -40.83 -24.84
CA GLY A 537 13.18 -41.64 -26.04
C GLY A 537 11.81 -42.27 -26.05
N SER A 538 11.15 -42.19 -27.21
CA SER A 538 9.99 -42.99 -27.63
C SER A 538 9.51 -43.90 -26.50
N ARG A 539 8.50 -43.44 -25.75
CA ARG A 539 7.80 -44.28 -24.78
C ARG A 539 7.30 -45.51 -25.54
N HIS A 540 8.10 -46.56 -25.53
CA HIS A 540 7.70 -47.91 -25.85
C HIS A 540 6.62 -48.20 -24.81
N ASN A 541 5.38 -48.14 -25.25
CA ASN A 541 4.23 -48.43 -24.43
C ASN A 541 3.81 -49.84 -24.85
N PRO A 542 4.38 -50.89 -24.24
CA PRO A 542 4.22 -52.26 -24.74
C PRO A 542 2.75 -52.67 -24.86
N ASP A 543 1.87 -52.09 -24.04
CA ASP A 543 0.43 -52.35 -24.10
C ASP A 543 -0.29 -51.75 -25.33
N LEU A 544 0.26 -50.70 -25.96
CA LEU A 544 -0.28 -50.14 -27.20
C LEU A 544 0.35 -50.78 -28.44
N ASP A 545 1.62 -51.16 -28.36
CA ASP A 545 2.33 -51.80 -29.48
C ASP A 545 1.73 -53.20 -29.75
N ASP A 546 1.30 -53.94 -28.72
CA ASP A 546 0.60 -55.24 -28.88
C ASP A 546 -0.80 -55.13 -29.51
N ILE A 547 -1.45 -53.97 -29.45
CA ILE A 547 -2.79 -53.75 -30.01
C ILE A 547 -2.73 -53.23 -31.45
N PHE A 548 -1.70 -52.44 -31.78
CA PHE A 548 -1.62 -51.74 -33.06
C PHE A 548 -0.59 -52.29 -34.04
N GLY A 549 0.22 -53.28 -33.63
CA GLY A 549 1.04 -54.12 -34.51
C GLY A 549 2.47 -53.64 -34.69
#